data_AF-A0A0G4M6V3-F1
#
_entry.id   AF-A0A0G4M6V3-F1
#
_cell.length_a   1.000
_cell.length_b   1.000
_cell.length_c   1.000
_cell.angle_alpha   90.00
_cell.angle_beta   90.00
_cell.angle_gamma   90.00
#
_symmetry.space_group_name_H-M   'P 1'
#
loop_
_entity.id
_entity.type
_entity.pdbx_description
1 polymer ?
#
loop_
_entity_poly.entity_id
_entity_poly.type
_entity_poly.pdbx_seq_one_letter_code
_entity_poly.pdbx_strand_id
1 'polypeptide(L)'
;MDSESVKRALQKQVLQEANMANARVLIEKLQENCFEKCVPKPGTSLSSGETTCMTSCMEKYMSAWNQVNTAYIARIRQESGNQALSS
;
A
#
# COMPACT_ATOMS: atom_id res chain seq x y z
N MET A 1 -28.72 -20.81 -12.83
CA MET A 1 -27.72 -20.09 -12.03
C MET A 1 -28.47 -19.26 -11.01
N ASP A 2 -28.20 -19.47 -9.72
CA ASP A 2 -28.86 -18.76 -8.61
C ASP A 2 -28.32 -17.32 -8.50
N SER A 3 -29.21 -16.35 -8.32
CA SER A 3 -28.90 -14.93 -8.09
C SER A 3 -27.88 -14.72 -6.95
N GLU A 4 -27.96 -15.53 -5.89
CA GLU A 4 -27.02 -15.46 -4.76
C GLU A 4 -25.59 -15.84 -5.16
N SER A 5 -25.43 -16.80 -6.09
CA SER A 5 -24.12 -17.18 -6.60
C SER A 5 -23.48 -16.08 -7.44
N VAL A 6 -24.30 -15.35 -8.22
CA VAL A 6 -23.86 -14.20 -9.03
C VAL A 6 -23.43 -13.05 -8.13
N LYS A 7 -24.22 -12.72 -7.10
CA LYS A 7 -23.88 -11.66 -6.13
C LYS A 7 -22.56 -11.93 -5.41
N ARG A 8 -22.31 -13.17 -4.98
CA ARG A 8 -21.05 -13.56 -4.33
C ARG A 8 -19.86 -13.46 -5.28
N ALA A 9 -20.02 -13.90 -6.53
CA ALA A 9 -18.97 -13.80 -7.54
C ALA A 9 -18.61 -12.33 -7.83
N LEU A 10 -19.62 -11.48 -8.00
CA LEU A 10 -19.43 -10.03 -8.21
C LEU A 10 -18.74 -9.38 -7.02
N GLN A 11 -19.19 -9.67 -5.78
CA GLN A 11 -18.55 -9.12 -4.58
C GLN A 11 -17.08 -9.52 -4.49
N LYS A 12 -16.75 -10.79 -4.79
CA LYS A 12 -15.37 -11.25 -4.82
C LYS A 12 -14.53 -10.49 -5.84
N GLN A 13 -15.07 -10.27 -7.05
CA GLN A 13 -14.39 -9.51 -8.09
C GLN A 13 -14.13 -8.07 -7.64
N VAL A 14 -15.14 -7.38 -7.11
CA VAL A 14 -15.00 -6.00 -6.61
C VAL A 14 -13.92 -5.90 -5.53
N LEU A 15 -13.88 -6.85 -4.59
CA LEU A 15 -12.85 -6.88 -3.55
C LEU A 15 -11.44 -7.09 -4.13
N GLN A 16 -11.29 -7.94 -5.14
CA GLN A 16 -10.02 -8.17 -5.80
C GLN A 16 -9.53 -6.90 -6.52
N GLU A 17 -10.42 -6.22 -7.24
CA GLU A 17 -10.13 -4.97 -7.93
C GLU A 17 -9.73 -3.86 -6.95
N ALA A 18 -10.45 -3.72 -5.83
CA ALA A 18 -10.12 -2.77 -4.78
C ALA A 18 -8.74 -3.05 -4.16
N ASN A 19 -8.41 -4.31 -3.88
CA ASN A 19 -7.10 -4.68 -3.35
C ASN A 19 -5.97 -4.36 -4.34
N MET A 20 -6.19 -4.60 -5.63
CA MET A 20 -5.22 -4.24 -6.67
C MET A 20 -5.03 -2.72 -6.76
N ALA A 21 -6.11 -1.95 -6.71
CA ALA A 21 -6.04 -0.48 -6.72
C ALA A 21 -5.26 0.05 -5.51
N ASN A 22 -5.52 -0.47 -4.31
CA ASN A 22 -4.81 -0.08 -3.10
C ASN A 22 -3.30 -0.38 -3.19
N ALA A 23 -2.93 -1.54 -3.73
CA ALA A 23 -1.52 -1.90 -3.94
C ALA A 23 -0.83 -0.96 -4.94
N ARG A 24 -1.53 -0.56 -6.02
CA ARG A 24 -0.99 0.39 -7.01
C ARG A 24 -0.67 1.74 -6.38
N VAL A 25 -1.57 2.29 -5.57
CA VAL A 25 -1.34 3.57 -4.89
C VAL A 25 -0.09 3.53 -4.00
N LEU A 26 0.13 2.41 -3.29
CA LEU A 26 1.34 2.23 -2.48
C LEU A 26 2.59 2.24 -3.35
N ILE A 27 2.57 1.50 -4.47
CA ILE A 27 3.71 1.42 -5.40
C ILE A 27 4.02 2.78 -6.01
N GLU A 28 2.99 3.52 -6.46
CA GLU A 28 3.14 4.87 -7.03
C GLU A 28 3.81 5.82 -6.02
N LYS A 29 3.35 5.81 -4.76
CA LYS A 29 3.94 6.66 -3.72
C LYS A 29 5.37 6.27 -3.38
N LEU A 30 5.67 4.98 -3.35
CA LEU A 30 7.03 4.48 -3.16
C LEU A 30 7.94 4.91 -4.32
N GLN A 31 7.46 4.82 -5.56
CA GLN A 31 8.20 5.25 -6.75
C GLN A 31 8.49 6.76 -6.72
N GLU A 32 7.47 7.59 -6.48
CA GLU A 32 7.62 9.04 -6.35
C GLU A 32 8.67 9.40 -5.29
N ASN A 33 8.51 8.85 -4.08
CA ASN A 33 9.37 9.18 -2.93
C ASN A 33 10.82 8.75 -3.15
N CYS A 34 11.03 7.53 -3.66
CA CYS A 34 12.37 7.02 -3.89
C CYS A 34 13.04 7.70 -5.07
N PHE A 35 12.31 8.01 -6.14
CA PHE A 35 12.87 8.75 -7.26
C PHE A 35 13.36 10.14 -6.83
N GLU A 36 12.53 10.89 -6.11
CA GLU A 36 12.88 12.22 -5.57
C GLU A 36 14.16 12.17 -4.70
N LYS A 37 14.31 11.14 -3.87
CA LYS A 37 15.43 11.02 -2.93
C LYS A 37 16.71 10.48 -3.57
N CYS A 38 16.58 9.60 -4.56
CA CYS A 38 17.71 8.81 -5.05
C CYS A 38 18.20 9.22 -6.44
N VAL A 39 17.44 9.98 -7.23
CA VAL A 39 17.79 10.34 -8.61
C VAL A 39 18.01 11.85 -8.74
N PRO A 40 19.18 12.38 -8.32
CA PRO A 40 19.46 13.82 -8.34
C PRO A 40 19.68 14.38 -9.74
N LYS A 41 20.06 13.54 -10.71
CA LYS A 41 20.29 13.91 -12.11
C LYS A 41 19.65 12.88 -13.03
N PRO A 42 18.37 13.04 -13.38
CA PRO A 42 17.68 12.12 -14.26
C PRO A 42 18.41 11.95 -15.60
N GLY A 43 18.59 10.70 -16.01
CA GLY A 43 19.20 10.32 -17.29
C GLY A 43 18.42 9.19 -17.96
N THR A 44 18.95 8.65 -19.04
CA THR A 44 18.33 7.51 -19.75
C THR A 44 18.41 6.19 -19.00
N SER A 45 19.22 6.13 -17.94
CA SER A 45 19.42 4.95 -17.10
C SER A 45 19.85 5.37 -15.69
N LEU A 46 19.53 4.55 -14.69
CA LEU A 46 20.07 4.72 -13.35
C LEU A 46 21.55 4.33 -13.33
N SER A 47 22.37 5.15 -12.69
CA SER A 47 23.72 4.76 -12.30
C SER A 47 23.67 3.63 -11.26
N SER A 48 24.82 2.98 -11.03
CA SER A 48 24.94 1.97 -9.97
C SER A 48 24.58 2.54 -8.59
N GLY A 49 25.02 3.76 -8.29
CA GLY A 49 24.70 4.44 -7.03
C GLY A 49 23.21 4.74 -6.86
N GLU A 50 22.55 5.25 -7.91
CA GLU A 50 21.11 5.50 -7.90
C GLU A 50 20.34 4.17 -7.76
N THR A 51 20.76 3.11 -8.44
CA THR A 51 20.16 1.78 -8.32
C THR A 51 20.25 1.25 -6.89
N THR A 52 21.44 1.30 -6.27
CA THR A 52 21.61 0.89 -4.87
C THR A 52 20.77 1.73 -3.91
N CYS A 53 20.71 3.06 -4.13
CA CYS A 53 19.86 3.95 -3.34
C CYS A 53 18.38 3.58 -3.48
N MET A 54 17.89 3.37 -4.71
CA MET A 54 16.51 2.99 -4.97
C MET A 54 16.15 1.69 -4.25
N THR A 55 16.97 0.64 -4.36
CA THR A 55 16.74 -0.62 -3.64
C THR A 55 16.61 -0.39 -2.13
N SER A 56 17.57 0.33 -1.52
CA SER A 56 17.53 0.61 -0.09
C SER A 56 16.33 1.48 0.31
N CYS A 57 15.97 2.46 -0.53
CA CYS A 57 14.82 3.32 -0.30
C CYS A 57 13.52 2.51 -0.30
N MET A 58 13.31 1.65 -1.29
CA MET A 58 12.10 0.83 -1.41
C MET A 58 11.94 -0.12 -0.20
N GLU A 59 13.03 -0.78 0.22
CA GLU A 59 13.04 -1.63 1.41
C GLU A 59 12.67 -0.85 2.69
N LYS A 60 13.30 0.31 2.90
CA LYS A 60 13.03 1.17 4.05
C LYS A 60 11.61 1.73 4.04
N TYR A 61 11.11 2.14 2.88
CA TYR A 61 9.77 2.68 2.71
C TYR A 61 8.72 1.63 3.04
N MET A 62 8.86 0.41 2.50
CA MET A 62 7.95 -0.70 2.79
C MET A 62 7.99 -1.11 4.27
N SER A 63 9.18 -1.15 4.87
CA SER A 63 9.33 -1.41 6.30
C SER A 63 8.61 -0.37 7.16
N ALA A 64 8.82 0.91 6.87
CA ALA A 64 8.16 2.01 7.57
C ALA A 64 6.63 1.97 7.36
N TRP A 65 6.16 1.75 6.14
CA TRP A 65 4.74 1.63 5.83
C TRP A 65 4.09 0.49 6.61
N ASN A 66 4.70 -0.69 6.66
CA ASN A 66 4.19 -1.83 7.42
C ASN A 66 4.06 -1.52 8.92
N GLN A 67 5.06 -0.84 9.50
CA GLN A 67 5.05 -0.46 10.91
C GLN A 67 3.93 0.54 11.21
N VAL A 68 3.81 1.59 10.39
CA VAL A 68 2.75 2.61 10.54
C VAL A 68 1.37 2.00 10.33
N ASN A 69 1.20 1.19 9.29
CA ASN A 69 -0.06 0.52 8.98
C ASN A 69 -0.52 -0.40 10.12
N THR A 70 0.41 -1.16 10.72
CA THR A 70 0.10 -2.03 11.87
C THR A 70 -0.39 -1.22 13.07
N ALA A 71 0.32 -0.13 13.41
CA ALA A 71 -0.06 0.75 14.51
C ALA A 71 -1.42 1.42 14.25
N TYR A 72 -1.64 1.89 13.02
CA TYR A 72 -2.89 2.54 12.60
C TYR A 72 -4.09 1.59 12.70
N ILE A 73 -3.98 0.36 12.19
CA ILE A 73 -5.05 -0.65 12.29
C ILE A 73 -5.31 -1.05 13.74
N ALA A 74 -4.26 -1.20 14.55
CA ALA A 74 -4.41 -1.47 15.98
C ALA A 74 -5.23 -0.38 16.67
N ARG A 75 -4.97 0.89 16.32
CA ARG A 75 -5.71 2.04 16.86
C ARG A 75 -7.18 2.04 16.42
N ILE A 76 -7.46 1.84 15.14
CA ILE A 76 -8.84 1.77 14.63
C ILE A 76 -9.64 0.72 15.38
N ARG A 77 -9.08 -0.48 15.56
CA ARG A 77 -9.76 -1.59 16.26
C ARG A 77 -10.09 -1.25 17.71
N GLN A 78 -9.19 -0.55 18.40
CA GLN A 78 -9.44 -0.08 19.77
C GLN A 78 -10.59 0.94 19.81
N GLU A 79 -10.61 1.89 18.88
CA GLU A 79 -11.66 2.92 18.83
C GLU A 79 -13.03 2.34 18.42
N SER A 80 -13.07 1.43 17.44
CA SER A 80 -14.30 0.72 17.07
C SER A 80 -14.85 -0.15 18.20
N GLY A 81 -13.97 -0.80 18.97
CA GLY A 81 -14.36 -1.57 20.16
C GLY A 81 -14.90 -0.67 21.29
N ASN A 82 -14.32 0.51 21.47
CA ASN A 82 -14.82 1.49 22.44
C ASN A 82 -16.20 2.05 22.04
N GLN A 83 -16.45 2.28 20.75
CA GLN A 83 -17.75 2.74 20.26
C GLN A 83 -18.89 1.73 20.51
N ALA A 84 -18.59 0.44 20.44
CA ALA A 84 -19.55 -0.63 20.73
C ALA A 84 -19.86 -0.80 22.23
N LEU A 85 -18.99 -0.31 23.13
CA LEU A 85 -19.21 -0.31 24.58
C LEU A 85 -19.91 0.96 25.09
N SER A 86 -19.98 2.00 24.26
CA SER A 86 -20.66 3.27 24.55
C SER A 86 -22.08 3.38 23.96
N SER A 87 -22.59 2.32 23.32
CA SER A 87 -23.95 2.20 22.76
C SER A 87 -24.72 1.12 23.52
#